data_AF-A0AAU9SID6-F1
#
_entry.id   AF-A0AAU9SID6-F1
#
_cell.length_a   1.000
_cell.length_b   1.000
_cell.length_c   1.000
_cell.angle_alpha   90.00
_cell.angle_beta   90.00
_cell.angle_gamma   90.00
#
_symmetry.space_group_name_H-M   'P 1'
#
loop_
_entity.id
_entity.type
_entity.pdbx_description
1 polymer ?
#
loop_
_entity_poly.entity_id
_entity_poly.type
_entity_poly.pdbx_seq_one_letter_code
_entity_poly.pdbx_strand_id
1 'polypeptide(L)' 'MRLWFSQEIIKGLPTTSAKEVVYGQTALLREDIKKVRLVANPGCYPTLVQLPLILLIKVYLISFSEF' A
#
# COMPACT_ATOMS: atom_id res chain seq x y z
N MET A 1 -4.42 -6.29 8.03
CA MET A 1 -5.85 -6.45 7.68
C MET A 1 -6.70 -7.01 8.82
N ARG A 2 -6.19 -7.93 9.66
CA ARG A 2 -6.98 -8.63 10.67
C ARG A 2 -7.74 -7.77 11.70
N LEU A 3 -7.22 -6.57 11.98
CA LEU A 3 -7.85 -5.63 12.92
C LEU A 3 -8.98 -4.79 12.32
N TRP A 4 -9.02 -4.65 10.99
CA TRP A 4 -9.90 -3.70 10.30
C TRP A 4 -10.94 -4.39 9.40
N PHE A 5 -10.76 -5.68 9.10
CA PHE A 5 -11.64 -6.45 8.23
C PHE A 5 -12.07 -7.76 8.91
N SER A 6 -13.33 -8.16 8.71
CA SER A 6 -13.84 -9.44 9.19
C SER A 6 -12.99 -10.61 8.67
N GLN A 7 -12.66 -11.54 9.56
CA GLN A 7 -11.85 -12.71 9.24
C GLN A 7 -12.52 -13.65 8.25
N GLU A 8 -13.86 -13.61 8.17
CA GLU A 8 -14.64 -14.41 7.23
C GLU A 8 -14.35 -14.02 5.78
N ILE A 9 -14.12 -12.74 5.51
CA ILE A 9 -13.71 -12.23 4.20
C ILE A 9 -12.30 -12.77 3.86
N ILE A 10 -11.38 -12.78 4.82
CA ILE A 10 -9.99 -13.21 4.60
C ILE A 10 -9.89 -14.71 4.29
N LYS A 11 -10.75 -15.54 4.89
CA LYS A 11 -10.77 -16.99 4.64
C LYS A 11 -11.23 -17.38 3.23
N GLY A 12 -12.00 -16.50 2.56
CA GLY A 12 -12.45 -16.70 1.18
C GLY A 12 -11.51 -16.16 0.12
N LEU A 13 -10.43 -15.46 0.51
CA LEU A 13 -9.43 -14.98 -0.43
C LEU A 13 -8.47 -16.11 -0.86
N PRO A 14 -7.85 -15.99 -2.05
CA PRO A 14 -6.80 -16.90 -2.48
C PRO A 14 -5.70 -17.00 -1.40
N THR A 15 -5.12 -18.19 -1.24
CA THR A 15 -4.07 -18.52 -0.25
C THR A 15 -2.76 -17.74 -0.41
N THR A 16 -2.70 -16.81 -1.36
CA THR A 16 -1.56 -15.94 -1.62
C THR A 16 -1.20 -15.13 -0.38
N SER A 17 0.06 -15.18 0.00
CA SER A 17 0.56 -14.45 1.16
C SER A 17 0.57 -12.95 0.86
N ALA A 18 0.25 -12.11 1.85
CA ALA A 18 0.37 -10.65 1.72
C ALA A 18 1.81 -10.20 1.38
N LYS A 19 2.81 -11.04 1.63
CA LYS A 19 4.22 -10.80 1.26
C LYS A 19 4.50 -10.97 -0.24
N GLU A 20 3.62 -11.65 -0.96
CA GLU A 20 3.78 -11.99 -2.39
C GLU A 20 3.06 -10.99 -3.32
N VAL A 21 2.44 -9.96 -2.73
CA VAL A 21 1.63 -8.96 -3.44
C VAL A 21 2.29 -7.60 -3.37
N VAL A 22 2.33 -6.89 -4.50
CA VAL A 22 2.82 -5.50 -4.55
C VAL A 22 1.65 -4.53 -4.42
N TYR A 23 1.84 -3.48 -3.63
CA TYR A 23 0.88 -2.40 -3.49
C TYR A 23 0.80 -1.56 -4.78
N GLY A 24 -0.41 -1.33 -5.27
CA GLY A 24 -0.68 -0.77 -6.61
C GLY A 24 -0.49 0.74 -6.77
N GLN A 25 0.38 1.37 -5.98
CA GLN A 25 0.62 2.82 -6.09
C GLN A 25 1.61 3.11 -7.23
N THR A 26 1.08 3.27 -8.45
CA THR A 26 1.87 3.40 -9.69
C THR A 26 2.86 4.55 -9.71
N ALA A 27 2.59 5.64 -8.98
CA ALA A 27 3.52 6.77 -8.86
C ALA A 27 4.78 6.44 -8.04
N LEU A 28 4.77 5.36 -7.26
CA LEU A 28 5.85 5.00 -6.34
C LEU A 28 6.51 3.67 -6.69
N LEU A 29 5.71 2.69 -7.13
CA LEU A 29 6.14 1.29 -7.27
C LEU A 29 5.98 0.77 -8.70
N ARG A 30 6.09 1.66 -9.71
CA ARG A 30 5.83 1.32 -11.12
C ARG A 30 6.61 0.10 -11.62
N GLU A 31 7.90 0.04 -11.30
CA GLU A 31 8.78 -1.04 -11.77
C GLU A 31 8.51 -2.37 -11.08
N ASP A 32 8.05 -2.35 -9.83
CA ASP A 32 7.69 -3.56 -9.10
C ASP A 32 6.32 -4.10 -9.56
N ILE A 33 5.37 -3.20 -9.82
CA ILE A 33 4.04 -3.54 -10.37
C ILE A 33 4.16 -4.29 -11.70
N LYS A 34 5.11 -3.93 -12.57
CA LYS A 34 5.34 -4.61 -13.87
C LYS A 34 5.79 -6.07 -13.73
N LYS A 35 6.38 -6.46 -12.59
CA LYS A 35 7.02 -7.77 -12.40
C LYS A 35 6.13 -8.78 -11.70
N VAL A 36 4.97 -8.36 -11.19
CA VAL A 36 4.11 -9.22 -10.35
C VAL A 36 2.85 -9.66 -11.05
N ARG A 37 2.34 -10.83 -10.62
CA ARG A 37 1.07 -11.39 -11.10
C ARG A 37 -0.15 -10.87 -10.34
N LEU A 38 0.03 -10.38 -9.12
CA LEU A 38 -1.04 -9.89 -8.26
C LEU A 38 -0.65 -8.52 -7.69
N VAL A 39 -1.57 -7.57 -7.80
CA VAL A 39 -1.41 -6.20 -7.33
C VAL A 39 -2.53 -5.89 -6.34
N ALA A 40 -2.16 -5.44 -5.14
CA ALA A 40 -3.09 -4.93 -4.15
C ALA A 40 -3.42 -3.48 -4.50
N ASN A 41 -4.50 -3.27 -5.26
CA ASN A 41 -4.91 -1.93 -5.65
C ASN A 41 -5.19 -1.06 -4.40
N PRO A 42 -4.55 0.11 -4.24
CA PRO A 42 -4.81 1.02 -3.13
C PRO A 42 -6.27 1.50 -3.11
N GLY A 43 -6.78 1.78 -1.91
CA GLY A 43 -8.02 2.54 -1.76
C GLY A 43 -7.82 4.01 -2.16
N CYS A 44 -8.91 4.69 -2.53
CA CYS A 44 -8.86 6.07 -3.01
C CYS A 44 -8.27 7.06 -1.99
N TYR A 45 -8.62 6.95 -0.70
CA TYR A 45 -8.08 7.80 0.36
C TYR A 45 -6.56 7.59 0.56
N PRO A 46 -6.05 6.35 0.73
CA PRO A 46 -4.62 6.10 0.73
C PRO A 46 -3.89 6.66 -0.48
N THR A 47 -4.43 6.49 -1.70
CA THR A 47 -3.82 7.03 -2.93
C THR A 47 -3.68 8.55 -2.85
N LEU A 48 -4.74 9.25 -2.40
CA LEU A 48 -4.75 10.71 -2.30
C LEU A 48 -3.75 11.22 -1.28
N VAL A 49 -3.71 10.62 -0.09
CA VAL A 49 -2.88 11.12 1.03
C VAL A 49 -1.41 10.76 0.85
N GLN A 50 -1.10 9.57 0.32
CA GLN A 50 0.29 9.10 0.20
C GLN A 50 1.12 9.94 -0.77
N LEU A 51 0.56 10.35 -1.92
CA LEU A 51 1.28 11.10 -2.95
C LEU A 51 1.95 12.38 -2.42
N PRO A 52 1.22 13.34 -1.82
CA PRO A 52 1.83 14.55 -1.28
C PRO A 52 2.68 14.25 -0.05
N LEU A 53 2.25 13.36 0.84
CA LEU A 53 2.96 13.11 2.09
C LEU A 53 4.35 12.52 1.85
N ILE A 54 4.46 11.53 0.95
CA ILE A 54 5.74 10.91 0.62
C ILE A 54 6.66 11.91 -0.08
N LEU A 55 6.13 12.80 -0.90
CA LEU A 55 6.91 13.87 -1.51
C LEU A 55 7.48 14.81 -0.44
N LEU A 56 6.63 15.33 0.46
CA LEU A 56 7.04 16.26 1.53
C LEU A 56 8.11 15.66 2.45
N ILE A 57 7.98 14.37 2.79
CA ILE A 57 9.00 13.64 3.59
C ILE A 57 10.30 13.52 2.80
N LYS A 58 10.25 13.13 1.51
CA LYS A 58 11.44 12.95 0.67
C LYS A 58 12.23 14.24 0.45
N VAL A 59 11.55 15.39 0.41
CA VAL A 59 12.19 16.71 0.31
C VAL A 59 12.51 17.34 1.67
N TYR A 60 12.38 16.56 2.76
CA TYR A 60 12.69 16.97 4.13
C TYR A 60 11.91 18.22 4.62
N LEU A 61 10.74 18.49 4.05
CA LEU A 61 9.87 19.59 4.51
C LEU A 61 9.08 19.24 5.76
N ILE A 62 8.86 17.95 6.00
CA ILE A 62 8.25 17.41 7.22
C ILE A 62 9.02 16.16 7.67
N SER A 63 9.03 15.91 8.98
CA SER A 63 9.58 14.70 9.59
C SER A 63 8.59 14.12 10.60
N PHE A 64 8.78 12.86 10.95
CA PHE A 64 8.12 12.31 12.13
C PHE A 64 8.71 12.97 13.37
N SER A 65 7.87 13.46 14.27
CA SER A 65 8.31 13.83 15.61
C SER A 65 8.46 12.57 16.44
N GLU A 66 9.56 12.44 17.18
CA GLU A 66 9.63 11.44 18.24
C GLU A 66 8.70 11.87 19.39
N PHE A 67 7.91 10.93 19.90
CA PHE A 67 7.04 11.07 21.08
C PHE A 67 7.50 10.11 22.16
#